data_AF-X0TS74-F1
#
_entry.id   AF-X0TS74-F1
#
_cell.length_a   1.000
_cell.length_b   1.000
_cell.length_c   1.000
_cell.angle_alpha   90.00
_cell.angle_beta   90.00
_cell.angle_gamma   90.00
#
_symmetry.space_group_name_H-M   'P 1'
#
loop_
_entity.id
_entity.type
_entity.pdbx_description
1 polymer ?
#
loop_
_entity_poly.entity_id
_entity_poly.type
_entity_poly.pdbx_seq_one_letter_code
_entity_poly.pdbx_strand_id
1 'polypeptide(L)'
;LREWHLTATTEGKKKRMEFVTLYRPHRLKDQVPDESSLERIKGGYLLKAKLSGGDFSALLPTSESITLKADGLESDGTIKCRLRKIGG
;
A
#
# COMPACT_ATOMS: atom_id res chain seq x y z
N LEU A 1 -23.90 8.34 16.61
CA LEU A 1 -22.98 8.17 15.46
C LEU A 1 -21.68 8.89 15.82
N ARG A 2 -20.51 8.26 15.62
CA ARG A 2 -19.21 8.93 15.85
C ARG A 2 -18.51 9.04 14.51
N GLU A 3 -18.23 10.26 14.09
CA GLU A 3 -17.59 10.56 12.82
C GLU A 3 -16.12 10.91 13.05
N TRP A 4 -15.25 10.38 12.19
CA TRP A 4 -13.81 10.62 12.23
C TRP A 4 -13.39 11.14 10.86
N HIS A 5 -12.65 12.25 10.85
CA HIS A 5 -12.15 12.88 9.63
C HIS A 5 -10.63 12.68 9.56
N LEU A 6 -10.14 12.09 8.46
CA LEU A 6 -8.72 12.00 8.15
C LEU A 6 -8.36 13.06 7.11
N THR A 7 -7.40 13.92 7.44
CA THR A 7 -6.91 14.94 6.51
C THR A 7 -5.43 14.69 6.21
N ALA A 8 -5.09 14.60 4.93
CA ALA A 8 -3.72 14.62 4.46
C ALA A 8 -3.43 15.98 3.82
N THR A 9 -2.37 16.66 4.25
CA THR A 9 -1.98 17.98 3.75
C THR A 9 -0.62 17.94 3.07
N THR A 10 -0.43 18.78 2.07
CA THR A 10 0.87 18.99 1.41
C THR A 10 1.45 20.33 1.84
N GLU A 11 2.77 20.46 1.94
CA GLU A 11 3.43 21.71 2.34
C GLU A 11 3.21 22.87 1.34
N GLY A 12 2.71 22.59 0.14
CA GLY A 12 2.37 23.61 -0.85
C GLY A 12 1.67 23.04 -2.08
N LYS A 13 1.40 23.92 -3.05
CA LYS A 13 0.78 23.55 -4.33
C LYS A 13 1.75 22.69 -5.15
N LYS A 14 1.25 21.55 -5.62
CA LYS A 14 1.99 20.64 -6.52
C LYS A 14 1.09 20.31 -7.71
N LYS A 15 1.68 20.18 -8.91
CA LYS A 15 0.93 19.86 -10.14
C LYS A 15 0.36 18.44 -10.14
N ARG A 16 0.97 17.53 -9.38
CA ARG A 16 0.57 16.13 -9.25
C ARG A 16 0.89 15.66 -7.84
N MET A 17 -0.08 15.07 -7.18
CA MET A 17 0.05 14.47 -5.85
C MET A 17 -0.66 13.14 -5.81
N GLU A 18 -0.10 12.22 -5.04
CA GLU A 18 -0.61 10.87 -4.86
C GLU A 18 -0.65 10.60 -3.36
N PHE A 19 -1.76 10.05 -2.90
CA PHE A 19 -1.94 9.65 -1.51
C PHE A 19 -2.28 8.17 -1.47
N VAL A 20 -1.68 7.47 -0.51
CA VAL A 20 -2.00 6.08 -0.23
C VAL A 20 -2.43 6.00 1.22
N THR A 21 -3.63 5.47 1.45
CA THR A 21 -4.13 5.20 2.81
C THR A 21 -4.27 3.71 2.98
N LEU A 22 -3.68 3.17 4.05
CA LEU A 22 -3.79 1.75 4.41
C LEU A 22 -4.73 1.62 5.62
N TYR A 23 -5.89 1.00 5.40
CA TYR A 23 -6.82 0.64 6.47
C TYR A 23 -6.64 -0.83 6.85
N ARG A 24 -6.52 -1.09 8.15
CA ARG A 24 -6.42 -2.46 8.71
C ARG A 24 -7.45 -2.67 9.83
N PRO A 25 -8.75 -2.82 9.48
CA PRO A 25 -9.78 -3.11 10.46
C PRO A 25 -9.48 -4.43 11.19
N HIS A 26 -9.49 -4.41 12.52
CA HIS A 26 -9.29 -5.57 13.39
C HIS A 26 -10.14 -5.44 14.66
N ARG A 27 -10.34 -6.54 15.39
CA ARG A 27 -11.08 -6.47 16.66
C ARG A 27 -10.16 -5.93 17.74
N LEU A 28 -10.73 -5.24 18.74
CA LEU A 28 -9.97 -4.63 19.84
C LEU A 28 -9.06 -5.62 20.59
N LYS A 29 -9.48 -6.90 20.65
CA LYS A 29 -8.73 -7.96 21.33
C LYS A 29 -7.62 -8.59 20.49
N ASP A 30 -7.58 -8.29 19.19
CA ASP A 30 -6.62 -8.89 18.28
C ASP A 30 -5.30 -8.12 18.38
N GLN A 31 -4.20 -8.81 18.69
CA GLN A 31 -2.87 -8.26 18.43
C GLN A 31 -2.54 -8.46 16.96
N VAL A 32 -2.54 -7.36 16.20
CA VAL A 32 -2.21 -7.36 14.78
C VAL A 32 -0.90 -6.61 14.53
N PRO A 33 -0.04 -7.08 13.62
CA PRO A 33 1.13 -6.32 13.21
C PRO A 33 0.72 -4.96 12.65
N ASP A 34 1.51 -3.93 12.96
CA ASP A 34 1.30 -2.56 12.49
C ASP A 34 2.34 -2.06 11.48
N GLU A 35 3.38 -2.87 11.24
CA GLU A 35 4.43 -2.61 10.29
C GLU A 35 3.88 -2.46 8.86
N SER A 36 4.15 -1.31 8.25
CA SER A 36 3.94 -1.07 6.83
C SER A 36 4.97 -0.10 6.29
N SER A 37 5.33 -0.26 5.03
CA SER A 37 6.24 0.65 4.32
C SER A 37 5.71 0.98 2.94
N LEU A 38 5.95 2.21 2.51
CA LEU A 38 5.67 2.68 1.17
C LEU A 38 6.99 3.17 0.57
N GLU A 39 7.53 2.41 -0.38
CA GLU A 39 8.77 2.75 -1.05
C GLU A 39 8.47 3.29 -2.44
N ARG A 40 9.10 4.40 -2.81
CA ARG A 40 9.00 4.94 -4.16
C ARG A 40 9.97 4.19 -5.07
N ILE A 41 9.44 3.64 -6.16
CA ILE A 41 10.22 2.96 -7.20
C ILE A 41 10.06 3.69 -8.54
N LYS A 42 10.88 3.36 -9.53
CA LYS A 42 10.78 3.98 -10.86
C LYS A 42 9.39 3.73 -11.44
N GLY A 43 8.58 4.79 -11.57
CA GLY A 43 7.25 4.75 -12.17
C GLY A 43 6.08 4.45 -11.23
N GLY A 44 6.31 4.28 -9.92
CA GLY A 44 5.27 3.86 -8.98
C GLY A 44 5.73 3.75 -7.54
N TYR A 45 4.97 2.96 -6.78
CA TYR A 45 5.29 2.63 -5.39
C TYR A 45 5.19 1.14 -5.14
N LEU A 46 5.99 0.66 -4.19
CA LEU A 46 5.87 -0.64 -3.58
C LEU A 46 5.34 -0.46 -2.16
N LEU A 47 4.11 -0.92 -1.92
CA LEU A 47 3.51 -0.99 -0.59
C LEU A 47 3.80 -2.37 0.01
N LYS A 48 4.33 -2.42 1.23
CA LYS A 48 4.44 -3.64 2.03
C LYS A 48 3.70 -3.46 3.35
N ALA A 49 3.02 -4.50 3.80
CA ALA A 49 2.35 -4.51 5.11
C ALA A 49 2.44 -5.90 5.74
N LYS A 50 2.77 -5.94 7.04
CA LYS A 50 2.65 -7.15 7.86
C LYS A 50 1.19 -7.37 8.23
N LEU A 51 0.76 -8.62 8.19
CA LEU A 51 -0.58 -9.08 8.59
C LEU A 51 -0.42 -10.24 9.57
N SER A 52 -1.39 -10.46 10.46
CA SER A 52 -1.32 -11.56 11.44
C SER A 52 -1.18 -12.94 10.79
N GLY A 53 -1.65 -13.09 9.55
CA GLY A 53 -1.58 -14.34 8.79
C GLY A 53 -0.51 -14.36 7.70
N GLY A 54 0.36 -13.34 7.58
CA GLY A 54 1.19 -13.22 6.40
C GLY A 54 1.80 -11.85 6.10
N ASP A 55 2.30 -11.74 4.88
CA ASP A 55 2.82 -10.51 4.30
C ASP A 55 1.97 -10.10 3.10
N PHE A 56 1.70 -8.80 3.01
CA PHE A 56 1.07 -8.20 1.85
C PHE A 56 2.06 -7.29 1.11
N SER A 57 2.13 -7.44 -0.21
CA SER A 57 2.87 -6.54 -1.10
C SER A 57 1.97 -6.06 -2.22
N ALA A 58 2.06 -4.79 -2.60
CA ALA A 58 1.37 -4.24 -3.76
C ALA A 58 2.26 -3.32 -4.60
N LEU A 59 2.17 -3.46 -5.92
CA LEU A 59 2.70 -2.52 -6.88
C LEU A 59 1.61 -1.51 -7.23
N LEU A 60 1.94 -0.23 -7.11
CA LEU A 60 1.05 0.90 -7.36
C LEU A 60 1.64 1.75 -8.50
N PRO A 61 1.33 1.44 -9.77
CA PRO A 61 1.75 2.25 -10.92
C PRO A 61 1.16 3.66 -10.85
N THR A 62 1.96 4.64 -11.28
CA THR A 62 1.50 6.03 -11.41
C THR A 62 0.80 6.31 -12.75
N SER A 63 0.89 5.38 -13.71
CA SER A 63 0.32 5.47 -15.05
C SER A 63 0.04 4.07 -15.60
N GLU A 64 -0.98 3.94 -16.45
CA GLU A 64 -1.35 2.71 -17.13
C GLU A 64 -0.33 2.25 -18.19
N SER A 65 0.61 3.12 -18.57
CA SER A 65 1.65 2.85 -19.55
C SER A 65 2.98 2.35 -18.95
N ILE A 66 3.05 2.17 -17.63
CA ILE A 66 4.29 1.86 -16.92
C ILE A 66 4.30 0.40 -16.47
N THR A 67 5.35 -0.34 -16.86
CA THR A 67 5.66 -1.63 -16.25
C THR A 67 6.47 -1.45 -14.97
N LEU A 68 5.97 -1.98 -13.85
CA LEU A 68 6.66 -2.04 -12.57
C LEU A 68 7.15 -3.44 -12.30
N LYS A 69 8.39 -3.57 -11.81
CA LYS A 69 8.93 -4.83 -11.29
C LYS A 69 9.56 -4.61 -9.92
N ALA A 70 9.02 -5.24 -8.89
CA ALA A 70 9.63 -5.25 -7.56
C ALA A 70 9.10 -6.43 -6.72
N ASP A 71 9.91 -6.90 -5.77
CA ASP A 71 9.53 -8.00 -4.85
C ASP A 71 9.05 -9.27 -5.58
N GLY A 72 9.57 -9.56 -6.78
CA GLY A 72 9.13 -10.68 -7.62
C GLY A 72 7.71 -10.54 -8.17
N LEU A 73 7.15 -9.33 -8.17
CA LEU A 73 5.92 -8.96 -8.86
C LEU A 73 6.24 -8.14 -10.10
N GLU A 74 5.39 -8.29 -11.11
CA GLU A 74 5.42 -7.51 -12.35
C GLU A 74 4.01 -7.02 -12.67
N SER A 75 3.85 -5.71 -12.88
CA SER A 75 2.59 -5.06 -13.20
C SER A 75 2.76 -4.23 -14.46
N ASP A 76 1.76 -4.26 -15.36
CA ASP A 76 1.70 -3.44 -16.56
C ASP A 76 0.62 -2.37 -16.39
N GLY A 77 0.96 -1.32 -15.65
CA GLY A 77 0.10 -0.14 -15.47
C GLY A 77 -1.10 -0.32 -14.54
N THR A 78 -1.34 -1.53 -14.02
CA THR A 78 -2.46 -1.85 -13.13
C THR A 78 -1.98 -2.18 -11.71
N ILE A 79 -2.81 -1.92 -10.70
CA ILE A 79 -2.46 -2.29 -9.33
C ILE A 79 -2.35 -3.82 -9.26
N LYS A 80 -1.21 -4.32 -8.77
CA LYS A 80 -0.99 -5.75 -8.56
C LYS A 80 -0.62 -6.03 -7.13
N CYS A 81 -1.36 -6.96 -6.52
CA CYS A 81 -1.21 -7.31 -5.12
C CYS A 81 -0.75 -8.76 -4.98
N ARG A 82 -0.06 -9.05 -3.89
CA ARG A 82 0.25 -10.40 -3.45
C ARG A 82 0.08 -10.50 -1.96
N LEU A 83 -0.59 -11.58 -1.55
CA LEU A 83 -0.66 -12.03 -0.18
C LEU A 83 0.18 -13.30 -0.06
N ARG A 84 1.20 -13.28 0.80
CA ARG A 84 1.93 -14.48 1.23
C ARG A 84 1.40 -14.88 2.60
N LYS A 85 0.91 -16.11 2.74
CA LYS A 85 0.42 -16.61 4.03
C LYS A 85 1.55 -17.31 4.78
N ILE A 86 1.54 -17.22 6.10
CA ILE A 86 2.41 -18.05 6.95
C ILE A 86 1.84 -19.48 6.90
N GLY A 87 2.60 -20.44 6.37
CA GLY A 87 2.23 -21.86 6.35
C GLY A 87 1.60 -22.39 5.05
N GLY A 88 2.09 -21.95 3.88
CA GLY A 88 1.75 -22.52 2.57
C GLY A 88 2.98 -22.94 1.78
#